data_AF-A0AB35Y2D3-F1
#
_entry.id   AF-A0AB35Y2D3-F1
#
_cell.length_a   1.000
_cell.length_b   1.000
_cell.length_c   1.000
_cell.angle_alpha   90.00
_cell.angle_beta   90.00
_cell.angle_gamma   90.00
#
_symmetry.space_group_name_H-M   'P 1'
#
loop_
_entity.id
_entity.type
_entity.pdbx_description
1 polymer ?
#
loop_
_entity_poly.entity_id
_entity_poly.type
_entity_poly.pdbx_seq_one_letter_code
_entity_poly.pdbx_strand_id
1 'polypeptide(L)'
;MTNTITYPAAYHVLSCDEMTYTEGGVGVVQAVMAWFPLYGWYKAVSTIHDYRKANINSNWVENGMNALVVHAEKSSLNTIHDAGCSFWFAASCVSIIGLVPNALIVFGS
;
A
#
# COMPACT_ATOMS: atom_id res chain seq x y z
N MET A 1 -2.45 26.61 54.24
CA MET A 1 -1.66 25.82 53.27
C MET A 1 -2.44 24.57 52.96
N THR A 2 -3.01 24.48 51.76
CA THR A 2 -3.40 23.20 51.15
C THR A 2 -3.30 23.38 49.64
N ASN A 3 -2.12 23.10 49.08
CA ASN A 3 -1.96 22.97 47.64
C ASN A 3 -2.61 21.64 47.23
N THR A 4 -3.89 21.67 46.84
CA THR A 4 -4.51 20.52 46.19
C THR A 4 -4.18 20.61 44.71
N ILE A 5 -3.17 19.85 44.27
CA ILE A 5 -2.81 19.75 42.87
C ILE A 5 -4.01 19.14 42.13
N THR A 6 -4.71 19.97 41.37
CA THR A 6 -5.73 19.52 40.42
C THR A 6 -5.02 18.79 39.30
N TYR A 7 -4.99 17.46 39.36
CA TYR A 7 -4.65 16.66 38.18
C TYR A 7 -5.92 16.48 37.35
N PRO A 8 -6.01 17.10 36.17
CA PRO A 8 -7.17 16.90 35.31
C PRO A 8 -7.15 15.47 34.78
N ALA A 9 -8.36 14.98 34.47
CA ALA A 9 -8.66 13.68 33.89
C ALA A 9 -7.51 13.18 32.99
N ALA A 10 -7.05 11.95 33.25
CA ALA A 10 -6.15 11.23 32.37
C ALA A 10 -6.85 11.07 31.01
N TYR A 11 -6.74 12.10 30.18
CA TYR A 11 -6.94 11.97 28.76
C TYR A 11 -5.91 10.93 28.34
N HIS A 12 -6.37 9.73 27.97
CA HIS A 12 -5.72 9.01 26.88
C HIS A 12 -5.88 9.87 25.62
N VAL A 13 -5.23 11.03 25.61
CA VAL A 13 -4.75 11.66 24.40
C VAL A 13 -3.58 10.78 24.04
N LEU A 14 -3.85 9.84 23.14
CA LEU A 14 -2.84 9.23 22.30
C LEU A 14 -1.88 10.37 21.92
N SER A 15 -0.63 10.27 22.37
CA SER A 15 0.41 11.27 22.13
C SER A 15 0.43 11.61 20.64
N CYS A 16 0.81 12.83 20.25
CA CYS A 16 0.86 13.23 18.85
C CYS A 16 1.66 12.28 17.92
N ASP A 17 2.46 11.36 18.46
CA ASP A 17 3.12 10.26 17.73
C ASP A 17 2.19 9.09 17.34
N GLU A 18 0.96 9.06 17.85
CA GLU A 18 -0.13 8.15 17.46
C GLU A 18 -1.26 8.92 16.75
N MET A 19 -1.01 10.19 16.37
CA MET A 19 -1.74 10.84 15.27
C MET A 19 -1.24 10.28 13.93
N THR A 20 -1.60 9.03 13.63
CA THR A 20 -1.52 8.54 12.24
C THR A 20 -2.78 8.99 11.48
N TYR A 21 -3.02 10.31 11.47
CA TYR A 21 -3.90 10.93 10.49
C TYR A 21 -3.12 11.07 9.18
N THR A 22 -3.28 10.12 8.27
CA THR A 22 -3.25 10.42 6.84
C THR A 22 -4.44 9.73 6.19
N GLU A 23 -5.44 10.51 5.84
CA GLU A 23 -6.62 10.12 5.10
C GLU A 23 -6.20 9.34 3.84
N GLY A 24 -6.42 8.02 3.82
CA GLY A 24 -6.13 7.16 2.65
C GLY A 24 -4.73 6.53 2.58
N GLY A 25 -3.96 6.50 3.67
CA GLY A 25 -2.64 5.86 3.73
C GLY A 25 -2.64 4.39 4.12
N VAL A 26 -1.70 3.62 3.58
CA VAL A 26 -1.37 2.24 3.96
C VAL A 26 -0.80 2.22 5.38
N GLY A 27 -1.32 1.35 6.24
CA GLY A 27 -0.82 1.22 7.62
C GLY A 27 0.59 0.61 7.68
N VAL A 28 1.34 0.90 8.75
CA VAL A 28 2.72 0.40 8.96
C VAL A 28 2.82 -1.12 8.80
N VAL A 29 1.86 -1.87 9.35
CA VAL A 29 1.82 -3.34 9.23
C VAL A 29 1.71 -3.76 7.76
N GLN A 30 0.84 -3.12 6.97
CA GLN A 30 0.68 -3.45 5.55
C GLN A 30 1.91 -3.06 4.72
N ALA A 31 2.58 -1.96 5.07
CA ALA A 31 3.83 -1.55 4.44
C ALA A 31 4.96 -2.56 4.68
N VAL A 32 5.09 -3.07 5.91
CA VAL A 32 6.04 -4.16 6.23
C VAL A 32 5.61 -5.45 5.54
N MET A 33 4.31 -5.77 5.54
CA MET A 33 3.81 -7.01 4.96
C MET A 33 4.05 -7.09 3.46
N ALA A 34 4.07 -5.96 2.74
CA ALA A 34 4.40 -5.86 1.32
C ALA A 34 5.76 -6.45 0.95
N TRP A 35 6.67 -6.56 1.91
CA TRP A 35 7.98 -7.17 1.71
C TRP A 35 7.99 -8.69 1.86
N PHE A 36 6.89 -9.31 2.30
CA PHE A 36 6.77 -10.77 2.26
C PHE A 36 6.39 -11.24 0.84
N PRO A 37 7.05 -12.29 0.32
CA PRO A 37 6.98 -12.66 -1.09
C PRO A 37 5.56 -12.82 -1.64
N LEU A 38 4.75 -13.68 -0.99
CA LEU A 38 3.42 -14.00 -1.48
C LEU A 38 2.43 -12.85 -1.28
N TYR A 39 2.55 -12.11 -0.16
CA TYR A 39 1.66 -10.99 0.13
C TYR A 39 1.90 -9.82 -0.82
N GLY A 40 3.16 -9.38 -0.96
CA GLY A 40 3.54 -8.27 -1.83
C GLY A 40 3.22 -8.57 -3.30
N TRP A 41 3.56 -9.78 -3.76
CA TRP A 41 3.22 -10.24 -5.10
C TRP A 41 1.71 -10.21 -5.36
N TYR A 42 0.92 -10.87 -4.51
CA TYR A 42 -0.52 -10.97 -4.71
C TYR A 42 -1.19 -9.60 -4.69
N LYS A 43 -0.81 -8.74 -3.75
CA LYS A 43 -1.33 -7.36 -3.66
C LYS A 43 -1.01 -6.56 -4.92
N ALA A 44 0.23 -6.62 -5.41
CA ALA A 44 0.63 -5.94 -6.65
C ALA A 44 -0.24 -6.39 -7.84
N VAL A 45 -0.35 -7.71 -8.04
CA VAL A 45 -1.08 -8.30 -9.16
C VAL A 45 -2.58 -7.99 -9.07
N SER A 46 -3.18 -8.07 -7.88
CA SER A 46 -4.59 -7.71 -7.67
C SER A 46 -4.86 -6.23 -7.94
N THR A 47 -3.98 -5.34 -7.49
CA THR A 47 -4.15 -3.89 -7.72
C THR A 47 -4.03 -3.57 -9.21
N ILE A 48 -3.14 -4.23 -9.95
CA ILE A 48 -3.03 -4.09 -11.41
C ILE A 48 -4.30 -4.61 -12.11
N HIS A 49 -4.82 -5.77 -11.68
CA HIS A 49 -6.09 -6.32 -12.20
C HIS A 49 -7.25 -5.35 -12.00
N ASP A 50 -7.46 -4.88 -10.77
CA ASP A 50 -8.53 -3.96 -10.41
C ASP A 50 -8.41 -2.66 -11.19
N TYR A 51 -7.20 -2.09 -11.26
CA TYR A 51 -6.94 -0.85 -12.01
C TYR A 51 -7.25 -1.02 -13.48
N ARG A 52 -6.78 -2.10 -14.12
CA ARG A 52 -7.09 -2.35 -15.53
C ARG A 52 -8.57 -2.55 -15.74
N LYS A 53 -9.24 -3.33 -14.89
CA LYS A 53 -10.68 -3.62 -15.02
C LYS A 53 -11.50 -2.32 -14.96
N ALA A 54 -11.11 -1.39 -14.10
CA ALA A 54 -11.72 -0.05 -14.03
C ALA A 54 -11.37 0.85 -15.24
N ASN A 55 -10.24 0.62 -15.91
CA ASN A 55 -9.68 1.52 -16.93
C ASN A 55 -9.53 0.86 -18.33
N ILE A 56 -10.33 -0.17 -18.62
CA ILE A 56 -10.15 -1.05 -19.81
C ILE A 56 -10.22 -0.30 -21.15
N ASN A 57 -10.92 0.83 -21.19
CA ASN A 57 -11.11 1.65 -22.40
C ASN A 57 -10.01 2.72 -22.60
N SER A 58 -8.94 2.68 -21.81
CA SER A 58 -7.86 3.69 -21.83
C SER A 58 -6.47 3.04 -21.87
N ASN A 59 -5.41 3.84 -22.07
CA ASN A 59 -4.01 3.42 -21.90
C ASN A 59 -3.71 3.10 -20.41
N TRP A 60 -4.32 2.04 -19.90
CA TRP A 60 -4.32 1.67 -18.49
C TRP A 60 -2.91 1.39 -17.95
N VAL A 61 -1.95 1.02 -18.80
CA VAL A 61 -0.56 0.80 -18.37
C VAL A 61 0.10 2.14 -18.02
N GLU A 62 0.00 3.13 -18.91
CA GLU A 62 0.60 4.47 -18.71
C GLU A 62 -0.12 5.21 -17.59
N ASN A 63 -1.46 5.20 -17.60
CA ASN A 63 -2.27 5.81 -16.56
C ASN A 63 -2.09 5.10 -15.21
N GLY A 64 -1.90 3.78 -15.23
CA GLY A 64 -1.66 2.97 -14.03
C GLY A 64 -0.31 3.27 -13.40
N MET A 65 0.73 3.50 -14.21
CA MET A 65 2.03 3.92 -13.70
C MET A 65 1.95 5.30 -13.03
N ASN A 66 1.24 6.25 -13.65
CA ASN A 66 1.00 7.56 -13.05
C ASN A 66 0.16 7.46 -11.75
N ALA A 67 -0.88 6.62 -11.74
CA ALA A 67 -1.70 6.39 -10.56
C ALA A 67 -0.91 5.76 -9.40
N LEU A 68 0.04 4.87 -9.70
CA LEU A 68 0.94 4.29 -8.72
C LEU A 68 1.86 5.35 -8.11
N VAL A 69 2.45 6.23 -8.94
CA VAL A 69 3.29 7.34 -8.45
C VAL A 69 2.48 8.29 -7.55
N VAL A 70 1.30 8.69 -8.00
CA VAL A 70 0.40 9.55 -7.19
C VAL A 70 -0.02 8.85 -5.89
N HIS A 71 -0.19 7.53 -5.89
CA HIS A 71 -0.48 6.76 -4.69
C HIS A 71 0.71 6.71 -3.72
N ALA A 72 1.93 6.52 -4.24
CA ALA A 72 3.15 6.52 -3.46
C ALA A 72 3.43 7.90 -2.82
N GLU A 73 3.20 8.99 -3.55
CA GLU A 73 3.43 10.36 -3.08
C GLU A 73 2.53 10.78 -1.91
N LYS A 74 1.40 10.09 -1.69
CA LYS A 74 0.48 10.41 -0.58
C LYS A 74 1.07 10.16 0.80
N SER A 75 2.03 9.22 0.93
CA SER A 75 2.64 8.90 2.22
C SER A 75 3.93 8.09 2.04
N SER A 76 4.88 8.28 2.95
CA SER A 76 6.08 7.44 3.03
C SER A 76 5.73 5.95 3.19
N LEU A 77 4.65 5.62 3.89
CA LEU A 77 4.18 4.24 4.05
C LEU A 77 3.59 3.66 2.77
N ASN A 78 2.87 4.47 1.97
CA ASN A 78 2.40 4.06 0.65
C ASN A 78 3.57 3.79 -0.28
N THR A 79 4.58 4.68 -0.27
CA THR A 79 5.81 4.47 -1.05
C THR A 79 6.49 3.15 -0.68
N ILE A 80 6.65 2.86 0.62
CA ILE A 80 7.28 1.62 1.10
C ILE A 80 6.45 0.38 0.72
N HIS A 81 5.12 0.47 0.83
CA HIS A 81 4.21 -0.60 0.43
C HIS A 81 4.29 -0.87 -1.08
N ASP A 82 4.19 0.17 -1.90
CA ASP A 82 4.22 0.06 -3.36
C ASP A 82 5.59 -0.40 -3.85
N ALA A 83 6.68 0.01 -3.18
CA ALA A 83 8.02 -0.49 -3.44
C ALA A 83 8.13 -2.00 -3.17
N GLY A 84 7.62 -2.50 -2.04
CA GLY A 84 7.62 -3.93 -1.73
C GLY A 84 6.77 -4.75 -2.71
N CYS A 85 5.56 -4.27 -3.02
CA CYS A 85 4.66 -4.87 -4.00
C CYS A 85 5.28 -4.92 -5.40
N SER A 86 5.84 -3.80 -5.88
CA SER A 86 6.48 -3.73 -7.20
C SER A 86 7.75 -4.58 -7.29
N PHE A 87 8.54 -4.66 -6.22
CA PHE A 87 9.71 -5.55 -6.14
C PHE A 87 9.32 -7.01 -6.37
N TRP A 88 8.31 -7.52 -5.65
CA TRP A 88 7.88 -8.91 -5.79
C TRP A 88 7.16 -9.19 -7.10
N PHE A 89 6.41 -8.21 -7.63
CA PHE A 89 5.86 -8.30 -8.99
C PHE A 89 6.98 -8.41 -10.03
N ALA A 90 7.97 -7.51 -10.01
CA ALA A 90 9.09 -7.53 -10.95
C ALA A 90 9.93 -8.81 -10.82
N ALA A 91 10.23 -9.23 -9.59
CA ALA A 91 10.96 -10.48 -9.32
C ALA A 91 10.22 -11.70 -9.89
N SER A 92 8.89 -11.75 -9.75
CA SER A 92 8.08 -12.83 -10.33
C SER A 92 8.15 -12.85 -11.86
N CYS A 93 8.18 -11.69 -12.53
CA CYS A 93 8.35 -11.61 -13.98
C CYS A 93 9.73 -12.09 -14.43
N VAL A 94 10.81 -11.70 -13.73
CA VAL A 94 12.20 -12.12 -14.05
C VAL A 94 12.40 -13.63 -13.85
N SER A 95 11.66 -14.25 -12.93
CA SER A 95 11.73 -15.70 -12.69
C SER A 95 11.18 -16.56 -13.83
N ILE A 96 10.49 -15.98 -14.83
CA ILE A 96 9.77 -16.64 -15.95
C ILE A 96 8.57 -17.47 -15.48
N ILE A 97 8.69 -18.22 -14.39
CA ILE A 97 7.62 -19.02 -13.78
C ILE A 97 6.44 -18.12 -13.37
N GLY A 98 6.72 -16.92 -12.88
CA GLY A 98 5.69 -15.96 -12.47
C GLY A 98 4.90 -15.32 -13.62
N LEU A 99 5.35 -15.43 -14.88
CA LEU A 99 4.66 -14.78 -16.01
C LEU A 99 3.25 -15.32 -16.24
N VAL A 100 3.08 -16.65 -16.22
CA VAL A 100 1.77 -17.28 -16.46
C VAL A 100 0.79 -16.96 -15.32
N PRO A 101 1.13 -17.15 -14.03
CA PRO A 101 0.26 -16.73 -12.92
C PRO A 101 -0.07 -15.23 -12.93
N ASN A 102 0.91 -14.37 -13.20
CA ASN A 102 0.68 -12.93 -13.29
C ASN A 102 -0.31 -12.60 -14.38
N ALA A 103 -0.13 -13.18 -15.57
CA ALA A 103 -1.03 -12.94 -16.68
C ALA A 103 -2.43 -13.49 -16.40
N LEU A 104 -2.56 -14.65 -15.76
CA LEU A 104 -3.87 -15.22 -15.42
C LEU A 104 -4.64 -14.36 -14.41
N ILE A 105 -3.96 -13.81 -13.41
CA ILE A 105 -4.63 -12.98 -12.40
C ILE A 105 -4.87 -11.58 -12.97
N VAL A 106 -3.89 -10.97 -13.65
CA VAL A 106 -4.08 -9.64 -14.26
C VAL A 106 -5.11 -9.71 -15.37
N PHE A 107 -5.12 -10.72 -16.25
CA PHE A 107 -6.02 -10.87 -17.41
C PHE A 107 -7.23 -11.77 -17.18
N GLY A 108 -7.38 -12.34 -15.99
CA GLY A 108 -8.59 -13.03 -15.58
C GLY A 108 -9.83 -12.13 -15.63
N SER A 109 -10.97 -12.72 -16.00
CA SER A 109 -12.28 -12.07 -16.09
C SER A 109 -12.85 -11.71 -14.71
#